data_AF-A0A7J9BZL6-F1
#
_entry.id   AF-A0A7J9BZL6-F1
#
_cell.length_a   1.000
_cell.length_b   1.000
_cell.length_c   1.000
_cell.angle_alpha   90.00
_cell.angle_beta   90.00
_cell.angle_gamma   90.00
#
_symmetry.space_group_name_H-M   'P 1'
#
loop_
_entity.id
_entity.type
_entity.pdbx_description
1 polymer ?
#
loop_
_entity_poly.entity_id
_entity_poly.type
_entity_poly.pdbx_seq_one_letter_code
_entity_poly.pdbx_strand_id
1 'polypeptide(L)'
;MKSEAWRWGLGLFYILAVASIWISASFVVQSVVDAGVSPFLITYICNALFLLYIPLVEIGRYLEDNCGSLMFRRNRRSHLQELGGSEQAILLAEGDLGTREEGSSRFSLAEEGEISHEIPDGSQSENDSIEHIKTLPEQGEVADMGLDAKGRWTRTRVAKVSLSISPFWFLAQLTFNLSLKYTTVTSNTILSSASSLFTFLVSLAFLGEKFTWIKLVSVLLCMAGTIIVSLGDSSNSKNLRIIASNPVLGDILALLSAAFYAIYVTLIRKQLPDNDEKSGHASMAQFLGFLGLFNVLIFLPVALILNVTKLESLNTLSWKQFGLIIGKGLLDNVLSDYLWAKAVLLTTTTVATAGLTIQVPLAAIVDTIIGNSPHLMDYLGAVAVMIGFAGINIPSDVFCRSKETTIELENENITLANQEHTPLPLQETIPID
;
A
#
# COMPACT_ATOMS: atom_id res chain seq x y z
N MET A 1 -11.07 -11.26 -14.31
CA MET A 1 -10.68 -12.44 -13.48
C MET A 1 -9.18 -12.75 -13.56
N LYS A 2 -8.58 -12.94 -14.75
CA LYS A 2 -7.12 -13.22 -14.86
C LYS A 2 -6.21 -12.10 -14.32
N SER A 3 -6.60 -10.83 -14.46
CA SER A 3 -5.85 -9.67 -13.95
C SER A 3 -5.84 -9.60 -12.41
N GLU A 4 -6.98 -9.85 -11.76
CA GLU A 4 -7.11 -9.81 -10.30
C GLU A 4 -6.30 -10.94 -9.62
N ALA A 5 -6.37 -12.17 -10.14
CA ALA A 5 -5.60 -13.29 -9.62
C ALA A 5 -4.08 -13.07 -9.79
N TRP A 6 -3.65 -12.47 -10.90
CA TRP A 6 -2.25 -12.10 -11.12
C TRP A 6 -1.76 -11.03 -10.14
N ARG A 7 -2.55 -9.96 -9.93
CA ARG A 7 -2.23 -8.90 -8.96
C ARG A 7 -2.12 -9.45 -7.55
N TRP A 8 -3.04 -10.32 -7.17
CA TRP A 8 -3.04 -10.96 -5.87
C TRP A 8 -1.84 -11.90 -5.68
N GLY A 9 -1.53 -12.74 -6.68
CA GLY A 9 -0.33 -13.59 -6.69
C GLY A 9 0.97 -12.79 -6.62
N LEU A 10 1.03 -11.63 -7.29
CA LEU A 10 2.16 -10.71 -7.19
C LEU A 10 2.30 -10.14 -5.78
N GLY A 11 1.18 -9.82 -5.12
CA GLY A 11 1.18 -9.40 -3.72
C GLY A 11 1.71 -10.48 -2.76
N LEU A 12 1.32 -11.74 -2.96
CA LEU A 12 1.86 -12.87 -2.20
C LEU A 12 3.36 -13.06 -2.41
N PHE A 13 3.83 -12.91 -3.66
CA PHE A 13 5.26 -12.95 -3.96
C PHE A 13 6.03 -11.86 -3.21
N TYR A 14 5.51 -10.64 -3.15
CA TYR A 14 6.11 -9.57 -2.36
C TYR A 14 6.14 -9.89 -0.86
N ILE A 15 5.09 -10.48 -0.28
CA ILE A 15 5.10 -10.92 1.13
C ILE A 15 6.24 -11.91 1.39
N LEU A 16 6.41 -12.91 0.53
CA LEU A 16 7.47 -13.91 0.66
C LEU A 16 8.87 -13.30 0.53
N ALA A 17 9.05 -12.38 -0.43
CA ALA A 17 10.30 -11.65 -0.61
C ALA A 17 10.63 -10.82 0.63
N VAL A 18 9.65 -10.06 1.15
CA VAL A 18 9.77 -9.24 2.35
C VAL A 18 10.13 -10.09 3.57
N ALA A 19 9.43 -11.20 3.77
CA ALA A 19 9.71 -12.14 4.85
C ALA A 19 11.16 -12.64 4.83
N SER A 20 11.67 -12.98 3.65
CA SER A 20 13.04 -13.46 3.48
C SER A 20 14.09 -12.36 3.76
N ILE A 21 13.81 -11.13 3.31
CA ILE A 21 14.67 -9.97 3.56
C ILE A 21 14.72 -9.66 5.07
N TRP A 22 13.56 -9.65 5.74
CA TRP A 22 13.46 -9.32 7.16
C TRP A 22 14.18 -10.35 8.07
N ILE A 23 14.13 -11.64 7.73
CA ILE A 23 14.91 -12.67 8.42
C ILE A 23 16.41 -12.36 8.29
N SER A 24 16.86 -12.11 7.06
CA SER A 24 18.28 -11.79 6.79
C SER A 24 18.73 -10.52 7.48
N ALA A 25 17.89 -9.48 7.49
CA ALA A 25 18.15 -8.21 8.14
C ALA A 25 18.22 -8.34 9.67
N SER A 26 17.45 -9.25 10.27
CA SER A 26 17.46 -9.51 11.72
C SER A 26 18.84 -9.98 12.20
N PHE A 27 19.53 -10.85 11.45
CA PHE A 27 20.91 -11.25 11.76
C PHE A 27 21.90 -10.08 11.68
N VAL A 28 21.73 -9.18 10.71
CA VAL A 28 22.56 -7.98 10.61
C VAL A 28 22.34 -7.07 11.82
N VAL A 29 21.08 -6.87 12.23
CA VAL A 29 20.76 -6.07 13.42
C VAL A 29 21.41 -6.66 14.67
N GLN A 30 21.29 -7.98 14.89
CA GLN A 30 21.94 -8.65 16.01
C GLN A 30 23.45 -8.39 16.01
N SER A 31 24.13 -8.59 14.87
CA SER A 31 25.58 -8.37 14.77
C SER A 31 26.00 -6.92 15.06
N VAL A 32 25.16 -5.94 14.73
CA VAL A 32 25.43 -4.51 14.95
C VAL A 32 25.16 -4.11 16.41
N VAL A 33 24.10 -4.65 17.01
CA VAL A 33 23.75 -4.42 18.43
C VAL A 33 24.75 -5.09 19.35
N ASP A 34 25.19 -6.31 19.07
CA ASP A 34 26.24 -7.02 19.83
C ASP A 34 27.57 -6.27 19.80
N ALA A 35 27.80 -5.48 18.75
CA ALA A 35 28.96 -4.62 18.62
C ALA A 35 28.80 -3.26 19.36
N GLY A 36 27.72 -3.07 20.12
CA GLY A 36 27.51 -1.94 21.03
C GLY A 36 26.76 -0.74 20.45
N VAL A 37 26.16 -0.84 19.26
CA VAL A 37 25.40 0.26 18.65
C VAL A 37 23.99 0.33 19.25
N SER A 38 23.52 1.54 19.58
CA SER A 38 22.17 1.70 20.12
C SER A 38 21.05 1.36 19.12
N PRO A 39 20.00 0.63 19.53
CA PRO A 39 18.81 0.36 18.74
C PRO A 39 18.08 1.62 18.23
N PHE A 40 18.09 2.71 19.00
CA PHE A 40 17.46 3.96 18.56
C PHE A 40 18.20 4.55 17.37
N LEU A 41 19.54 4.56 17.41
CA LEU A 41 20.36 5.06 16.32
C LEU A 41 20.19 4.24 15.03
N ILE A 42 20.14 2.91 15.16
CA ILE A 42 19.83 2.02 14.02
C ILE A 42 18.48 2.40 13.42
N THR A 43 17.45 2.55 14.25
CA THR A 43 16.08 2.90 13.82
C THR A 43 16.03 4.28 13.17
N TYR A 44 16.72 5.26 13.72
CA TYR A 44 16.76 6.63 13.19
C TYR A 44 17.44 6.67 11.81
N ILE A 45 18.63 6.07 11.68
CA ILE A 45 19.36 6.03 10.41
C ILE A 45 18.56 5.25 9.35
N CYS A 46 17.99 4.10 9.71
CA CYS A 46 17.19 3.30 8.78
C CYS A 46 15.95 4.04 8.29
N ASN A 47 15.22 4.73 9.18
CA ASN A 47 14.05 5.53 8.78
C ASN A 47 14.44 6.78 7.98
N ALA A 48 15.63 7.34 8.21
CA ALA A 48 16.14 8.46 7.41
C ALA A 48 16.44 8.05 5.97
N LEU A 49 16.79 6.79 5.71
CA LEU A 49 17.07 6.31 4.35
C LEU A 49 15.84 6.33 3.44
N PHE A 50 14.63 6.36 3.99
CA PHE A 50 13.43 6.60 3.20
C PHE A 50 13.47 7.93 2.44
N LEU A 51 14.22 8.95 2.90
CA LEU A 51 14.37 10.21 2.17
C LEU A 51 14.95 10.01 0.76
N LEU A 52 15.67 8.91 0.49
CA LEU A 52 16.17 8.57 -0.84
C LEU A 52 15.06 8.45 -1.88
N TYR A 53 13.83 8.16 -1.47
CA TYR A 53 12.70 8.09 -2.38
C TYR A 53 12.27 9.45 -2.95
N ILE A 54 12.48 10.56 -2.22
CA ILE A 54 12.09 11.89 -2.71
C ILE A 54 12.85 12.27 -3.99
N PRO A 55 14.20 12.31 -4.01
CA PRO A 55 14.93 12.62 -5.23
C PRO A 55 14.73 11.54 -6.30
N LEU A 56 14.65 10.25 -5.93
CA LEU A 56 14.43 9.18 -6.90
C LEU A 56 13.13 9.34 -7.67
N VAL A 57 12.03 9.67 -6.98
CA VAL A 57 10.75 9.89 -7.66
C VAL A 57 10.74 11.20 -8.42
N GLU A 58 11.37 12.26 -7.90
CA GLU A 58 11.43 13.53 -8.60
C GLU A 58 12.21 13.42 -9.92
N ILE A 59 13.33 12.71 -9.91
CA ILE A 59 14.08 12.36 -11.13
C ILE A 59 13.22 11.51 -12.07
N GLY A 60 12.50 10.51 -11.54
CA GLY A 60 11.58 9.70 -12.34
C GLY A 60 10.49 10.52 -13.03
N ARG A 61 9.86 11.46 -12.30
CA ARG A 61 8.84 12.36 -12.85
C ARG A 61 9.44 13.32 -13.87
N TYR A 62 10.61 13.89 -13.58
CA TYR A 62 11.32 14.77 -14.52
C TYR A 62 11.66 14.05 -15.83
N LEU A 63 12.18 12.81 -15.74
CA LEU A 63 12.48 11.99 -16.91
C LEU A 63 11.21 11.60 -17.67
N GLU A 64 10.12 11.26 -17.00
CA GLU A 64 8.84 10.92 -17.64
C GLU A 64 8.20 12.15 -18.33
N ASP A 65 8.26 13.32 -17.69
CA ASP A 65 7.75 14.57 -18.25
C ASP A 65 8.59 15.03 -19.45
N ASN A 66 9.92 14.86 -19.38
CA ASN A 66 10.84 15.24 -20.45
C ASN A 66 10.88 14.20 -21.61
N CYS A 67 10.94 12.90 -21.31
CA CYS A 67 10.89 11.82 -22.33
C CYS A 67 9.51 11.67 -22.95
N GLY A 68 8.42 11.86 -22.19
CA GLY A 68 7.06 11.89 -22.73
C GLY A 68 6.88 13.03 -23.72
N SER A 69 7.42 14.22 -23.40
CA SER A 69 7.49 15.36 -24.33
C SER A 69 8.33 15.05 -25.58
N LEU A 70 9.47 14.38 -25.43
CA LEU A 70 10.34 13.97 -26.53
C LEU A 70 9.70 12.93 -27.46
N MET A 71 9.02 11.91 -26.91
CA MET A 71 8.34 10.87 -27.67
C MET A 71 7.08 11.43 -28.35
N PHE A 72 6.33 12.30 -27.68
CA PHE A 72 5.18 13.00 -28.28
C PHE A 72 5.61 13.98 -29.38
N ARG A 73 6.71 14.71 -29.19
CA ARG A 73 7.29 15.59 -30.21
C ARG A 73 7.84 14.80 -31.41
N ARG A 74 8.34 13.58 -31.19
CA ARG A 74 8.77 12.67 -32.26
C ARG A 74 7.59 12.13 -33.07
N ASN A 75 6.49 11.73 -32.43
CA ASN A 75 5.26 11.29 -33.11
C ASN A 75 4.54 12.42 -33.86
N ARG A 76 4.55 13.64 -33.31
CA ARG A 76 3.97 14.81 -34.00
C ARG A 76 4.79 15.22 -35.23
N ARG A 77 6.11 14.97 -35.22
CA ARG A 77 6.99 15.22 -36.37
C ARG A 77 6.78 14.21 -37.49
N SER A 78 6.50 12.94 -37.17
CA SER A 78 6.13 11.94 -38.18
C SER A 78 4.75 12.22 -38.79
N HIS A 79 3.76 12.61 -37.98
CA HIS A 79 2.40 12.89 -38.47
C HIS A 79 2.29 14.18 -39.32
N LEU A 80 3.12 15.19 -39.05
CA LEU A 80 3.22 16.39 -39.90
C LEU A 80 3.99 16.12 -41.20
N GLN A 81 4.94 15.19 -41.19
CA GLN A 81 5.69 14.78 -42.39
C GLN A 81 4.83 13.93 -43.33
N GLU A 82 3.90 13.15 -42.78
CA GLU A 82 2.89 12.39 -43.53
C GLU A 82 1.79 13.29 -44.12
N LEU A 83 1.36 14.34 -43.39
CA LEU A 83 0.42 15.35 -43.90
C LEU A 83 1.02 16.20 -45.02
N GLY A 84 2.28 16.64 -44.88
CA GLY A 84 2.98 17.43 -45.92
C GLY A 84 3.30 16.63 -47.19
N GLY A 85 3.44 15.30 -47.09
CA GLY A 85 3.53 14.40 -48.25
C GLY A 85 2.20 14.22 -48.98
N SER A 86 1.08 14.27 -48.24
CA SER A 86 -0.28 14.19 -48.81
C SER A 86 -0.67 15.47 -49.55
N GLU A 87 -0.35 16.65 -49.00
CA GLU A 87 -0.62 17.93 -49.67
C GLU A 87 0.16 18.09 -50.98
N GLN A 88 1.41 17.62 -51.03
CA GLN A 88 2.19 17.62 -52.29
C GLN A 88 1.65 16.64 -53.33
N ALA A 89 1.09 15.50 -52.91
CA ALA A 89 0.45 14.54 -53.80
C ALA A 89 -0.88 15.06 -54.35
N ILE A 90 -1.66 15.80 -53.55
CA ILE A 90 -2.93 16.43 -53.96
C ILE A 90 -2.67 17.58 -54.94
N LEU A 91 -1.67 18.43 -54.69
CA LEU A 91 -1.31 19.54 -55.57
C LEU A 91 -0.72 19.10 -56.93
N LEU A 92 -0.12 17.91 -57.00
CA LEU A 92 0.35 17.30 -58.25
C LEU A 92 -0.76 16.59 -59.03
N ALA A 93 -1.87 16.20 -58.37
CA ALA A 93 -3.04 15.62 -59.02
C ALA A 93 -4.00 16.69 -59.59
N GLU A 94 -4.05 17.88 -58.97
CA GLU A 94 -4.90 19.01 -59.41
C GLU A 94 -4.37 19.70 -60.69
N GLY A 95 -3.10 19.47 -61.05
CA GLY A 95 -2.45 20.10 -62.21
C GLY A 95 -2.70 19.43 -63.56
N ASP A 96 -3.30 18.23 -63.61
CA ASP A 96 -3.28 17.37 -64.82
C ASP A 96 -4.67 16.89 -65.30
N LEU A 97 -5.77 17.57 -64.94
CA LEU A 97 -7.09 17.22 -65.50
C LEU A 97 -7.93 18.44 -65.85
N GLY A 98 -7.59 19.05 -67.00
CA GLY A 98 -8.52 19.86 -67.76
C GLY A 98 -9.39 19.02 -68.71
N THR A 99 -10.63 19.49 -68.90
CA THR A 99 -11.63 19.15 -69.94
C THR A 99 -12.58 17.96 -69.72
N ARG A 100 -13.87 18.26 -69.44
CA ARG A 100 -15.00 18.13 -70.40
C ARG A 100 -16.37 18.47 -69.78
N GLU A 101 -16.94 19.55 -70.31
CA GLU A 101 -18.35 19.89 -70.67
C GLU A 101 -19.61 19.22 -70.05
N GLU A 102 -20.59 20.13 -69.79
CA GLU A 102 -22.07 20.03 -69.80
C GLU A 102 -22.79 19.16 -68.71
N GLY A 103 -23.87 19.57 -68.01
CA GLY A 103 -24.72 20.76 -67.99
C GLY A 103 -26.00 20.49 -67.15
N SER A 104 -26.65 21.57 -66.65
CA SER A 104 -28.02 21.66 -66.05
C SER A 104 -28.21 21.20 -64.57
N SER A 105 -28.81 21.93 -63.61
CA SER A 105 -29.66 23.14 -63.60
C SER A 105 -29.74 23.87 -62.22
N ARG A 106 -29.48 25.19 -62.22
CA ARG A 106 -30.05 26.41 -61.51
C ARG A 106 -31.13 26.26 -60.41
N PHE A 107 -31.38 27.13 -59.40
CA PHE A 107 -31.17 28.56 -59.04
C PHE A 107 -31.69 28.76 -57.57
N SER A 108 -31.22 29.63 -56.65
CA SER A 108 -31.65 31.06 -56.50
C SER A 108 -31.11 31.78 -55.22
N LEU A 109 -30.82 33.11 -55.37
CA LEU A 109 -30.86 34.27 -54.40
C LEU A 109 -29.73 34.46 -53.36
N ALA A 110 -28.89 35.53 -53.45
CA ALA A 110 -29.02 36.95 -52.98
C ALA A 110 -28.48 37.12 -51.53
N GLU A 111 -27.36 37.78 -51.23
CA GLU A 111 -26.95 39.22 -51.29
C GLU A 111 -27.47 40.08 -50.11
N GLU A 112 -26.64 41.06 -49.70
CA GLU A 112 -26.68 42.03 -48.57
C GLU A 112 -25.96 41.58 -47.27
N GLY A 113 -24.98 42.30 -46.69
CA GLY A 113 -24.39 43.61 -46.95
C GLY A 113 -24.33 44.48 -45.67
N GLU A 114 -23.17 45.10 -45.40
CA GLU A 114 -23.04 46.44 -44.76
C GLU A 114 -23.33 46.59 -43.21
N ILE A 115 -22.75 47.48 -42.38
CA ILE A 115 -21.83 48.64 -42.54
C ILE A 115 -21.38 49.21 -41.17
N SER A 116 -20.17 49.79 -41.18
CA SER A 116 -19.69 51.04 -40.55
C SER A 116 -19.37 51.27 -39.08
N HIS A 117 -18.37 52.15 -39.01
CA HIS A 117 -17.64 52.81 -37.95
C HIS A 117 -18.05 54.30 -37.95
N GLU A 118 -18.25 54.95 -36.81
CA GLU A 118 -18.19 56.43 -36.67
C GLU A 118 -18.13 56.86 -35.17
N ILE A 119 -17.27 57.84 -34.88
CA ILE A 119 -17.01 58.59 -33.62
C ILE A 119 -17.29 60.07 -34.02
N PRO A 120 -17.79 61.05 -33.21
CA PRO A 120 -17.15 61.52 -31.97
C PRO A 120 -17.99 62.25 -30.89
N ASP A 121 -17.25 62.62 -29.84
CA ASP A 121 -17.36 63.80 -28.95
C ASP A 121 -17.85 63.61 -27.50
N GLY A 122 -17.02 64.14 -26.57
CA GLY A 122 -17.44 64.52 -25.23
C GLY A 122 -16.47 64.25 -24.07
N SER A 123 -15.30 64.92 -24.07
CA SER A 123 -14.52 65.42 -22.91
C SER A 123 -14.65 64.76 -21.52
N GLN A 124 -13.55 64.26 -20.96
CA GLN A 124 -12.79 64.95 -19.89
C GLN A 124 -11.49 64.20 -19.52
N SER A 125 -10.46 65.02 -19.33
CA SER A 125 -9.09 64.72 -18.95
C SER A 125 -8.97 64.45 -17.45
N GLU A 126 -8.15 63.48 -17.04
CA GLU A 126 -7.02 63.70 -16.12
C GLU A 126 -6.09 62.48 -16.05
N ASN A 127 -4.80 62.74 -16.29
CA ASN A 127 -3.65 61.87 -16.01
C ASN A 127 -3.41 61.80 -14.48
N ASP A 128 -3.00 60.65 -13.94
CA ASP A 128 -1.59 60.45 -13.55
C ASP A 128 -1.30 59.05 -12.97
N SER A 129 -0.20 58.50 -13.48
CA SER A 129 0.79 57.55 -12.92
C SER A 129 0.61 56.75 -11.61
N ILE A 130 0.91 55.44 -11.77
CA ILE A 130 1.78 54.56 -10.94
C ILE A 130 1.29 54.16 -9.54
N GLU A 131 0.95 52.87 -9.34
CA GLU A 131 1.67 51.95 -8.43
C GLU A 131 1.03 50.55 -8.32
N HIS A 132 1.93 49.57 -8.16
CA HIS A 132 1.69 48.19 -7.77
C HIS A 132 0.60 48.03 -6.69
N ILE A 133 -0.55 47.44 -7.04
CA ILE A 133 -1.41 46.78 -6.05
C ILE A 133 -1.59 45.32 -6.44
N LYS A 134 -0.98 44.51 -5.58
CA LYS A 134 -1.03 43.05 -5.51
C LYS A 134 -2.45 42.64 -5.13
N THR A 135 -3.31 42.38 -6.11
CA THR A 135 -4.62 41.77 -5.85
C THR A 135 -4.43 40.28 -5.58
N LEU A 136 -4.44 39.94 -4.29
CA LEU A 136 -4.82 38.62 -3.80
C LEU A 136 -6.16 38.22 -4.48
N PRO A 137 -6.31 37.00 -5.01
CA PRO A 137 -7.64 36.45 -5.17
C PRO A 137 -8.11 36.00 -3.78
N GLU A 138 -9.11 36.70 -3.27
CA GLU A 138 -9.96 36.22 -2.18
C GLU A 138 -10.57 34.85 -2.52
N GLN A 139 -10.76 34.08 -1.46
CA GLN A 139 -11.41 32.78 -1.43
C GLN A 139 -12.77 32.80 -2.17
N GLY A 140 -12.79 32.07 -3.28
CA GLY A 140 -13.99 31.53 -3.92
C GLY A 140 -13.66 30.12 -4.37
N GLU A 141 -14.51 29.17 -4.00
CA GLU A 141 -14.43 27.73 -4.23
C GLU A 141 -13.82 27.31 -5.59
N VAL A 142 -12.67 26.65 -5.57
CA VAL A 142 -12.12 25.95 -6.75
C VAL A 142 -11.75 24.53 -6.36
N ALA A 143 -12.39 23.59 -7.05
CA ALA A 143 -12.32 22.14 -6.93
C ALA A 143 -11.00 21.57 -6.37
N ASP A 144 -11.13 20.79 -5.29
CA ASP A 144 -10.13 19.85 -4.77
C ASP A 144 -9.93 18.69 -5.77
N MET A 145 -9.33 18.96 -6.92
CA MET A 145 -8.64 17.91 -7.65
C MET A 145 -7.22 17.85 -7.11
N GLY A 146 -7.03 17.09 -6.03
CA GLY A 146 -5.71 16.72 -5.50
C GLY A 146 -4.89 15.83 -6.44
N LEU A 147 -5.02 16.03 -7.75
CA LEU A 147 -4.40 15.31 -8.86
C LEU A 147 -3.65 16.30 -9.77
N ASP A 148 -2.54 15.84 -10.35
CA ASP A 148 -1.81 16.57 -11.37
C ASP A 148 -2.45 16.40 -12.76
N ALA A 149 -1.95 17.14 -13.75
CA ALA A 149 -2.43 17.07 -15.14
C ALA A 149 -2.33 15.67 -15.79
N LYS A 150 -1.63 14.73 -15.16
CA LYS A 150 -1.48 13.32 -15.59
C LYS A 150 -2.28 12.35 -14.72
N GLY A 151 -3.15 12.83 -13.83
CA GLY A 151 -3.95 12.00 -12.94
C GLY A 151 -3.19 11.37 -11.77
N ARG A 152 -1.96 11.81 -11.48
CA ARG A 152 -1.17 11.37 -10.31
C ARG A 152 -1.47 12.25 -9.12
N TRP A 153 -1.28 11.77 -7.90
CA TRP A 153 -1.49 12.61 -6.72
C TRP A 153 -0.54 13.80 -6.67
N THR A 154 -1.05 14.95 -6.22
CA THR A 154 -0.21 16.13 -5.96
C THR A 154 0.71 15.85 -4.77
N ARG A 155 1.90 16.48 -4.78
CA ARG A 155 2.88 16.35 -3.69
C ARG A 155 2.27 16.71 -2.34
N THR A 156 1.45 17.77 -2.30
CA THR A 156 0.75 18.23 -1.10
C THR A 156 -0.21 17.18 -0.55
N ARG A 157 -0.96 16.50 -1.43
CA ARG A 157 -1.88 15.44 -1.03
C ARG A 157 -1.13 14.24 -0.44
N VAL A 158 -0.08 13.77 -1.12
CA VAL A 158 0.76 12.66 -0.63
C VAL A 158 1.44 13.04 0.69
N ALA A 159 1.98 14.25 0.79
CA ALA A 159 2.63 14.74 2.01
C ALA A 159 1.63 14.82 3.18
N LYS A 160 0.41 15.33 2.97
CA LYS A 160 -0.62 15.39 4.01
C LYS A 160 -1.00 14.00 4.54
N VAL A 161 -1.17 13.03 3.64
CA VAL A 161 -1.45 11.62 4.02
C VAL A 161 -0.26 11.01 4.75
N SER A 162 0.97 11.23 4.25
CA SER A 162 2.19 10.71 4.87
C SER A 162 2.42 11.30 6.26
N LEU A 163 2.13 12.58 6.46
CA LEU A 163 2.20 13.26 7.76
C LEU A 163 1.19 12.70 8.77
N SER A 164 -0.01 12.34 8.30
CA SER A 164 -1.01 11.72 9.17
C SER A 164 -0.63 10.30 9.59
N ILE A 165 0.15 9.58 8.78
CA ILE A 165 0.52 8.17 9.01
C ILE A 165 1.86 8.03 9.74
N SER A 166 2.79 8.98 9.55
CA SER A 166 4.13 8.97 10.16
C SER A 166 4.18 8.76 11.67
N PRO A 167 3.33 9.41 12.53
CA PRO A 167 3.43 9.18 13.96
C PRO A 167 3.11 7.74 14.34
N PHE A 168 2.16 7.08 13.68
CA PHE A 168 1.78 5.69 13.97
C PHE A 168 2.90 4.72 13.61
N TRP A 169 3.53 4.89 12.44
CA TRP A 169 4.69 4.09 12.03
C TRP A 169 5.83 4.23 13.04
N PHE A 170 6.19 5.47 13.39
CA PHE A 170 7.30 5.68 14.28
C PHE A 170 7.00 5.20 15.70
N LEU A 171 5.81 5.49 16.25
CA LEU A 171 5.40 5.02 17.57
C LEU A 171 5.40 3.49 17.63
N ALA A 172 4.94 2.80 16.58
CA ALA A 172 5.03 1.35 16.48
C ALA A 172 6.48 0.86 16.57
N GLN A 173 7.38 1.43 15.76
CA GLN A 173 8.80 1.06 15.75
C GLN A 173 9.51 1.41 17.06
N LEU A 174 9.23 2.57 17.65
CA LEU A 174 9.85 3.00 18.91
C LEU A 174 9.42 2.10 20.05
N THR A 175 8.12 1.86 20.21
CA THR A 175 7.60 1.02 21.30
C THR A 175 8.07 -0.43 21.15
N PHE A 176 8.24 -0.94 19.92
CA PHE A 176 8.85 -2.25 19.65
C PHE A 176 10.34 -2.32 20.06
N ASN A 177 11.12 -1.30 19.70
CA ASN A 177 12.53 -1.30 20.08
C ASN A 177 12.69 -1.10 21.60
N LEU A 178 11.79 -0.33 22.21
CA LEU A 178 11.78 -0.10 23.65
C LEU A 178 11.32 -1.34 24.43
N SER A 179 10.39 -2.14 23.90
CA SER A 179 9.96 -3.38 24.55
C SER A 179 11.11 -4.37 24.65
N LEU A 180 11.95 -4.50 23.62
CA LEU A 180 13.15 -5.36 23.63
C LEU A 180 14.15 -4.99 24.74
N LYS A 181 14.15 -3.74 25.22
CA LYS A 181 14.98 -3.31 26.36
C LYS A 181 14.44 -3.84 27.71
N TYR A 182 13.13 -4.04 27.83
CA TYR A 182 12.46 -4.30 29.10
C TYR A 182 11.86 -5.71 29.21
N THR A 183 11.60 -6.40 28.10
CA THR A 183 11.11 -7.79 28.06
C THR A 183 12.03 -8.70 27.24
N THR A 184 11.77 -10.00 27.28
CA THR A 184 12.54 -10.99 26.50
C THR A 184 12.15 -10.97 25.03
N VAL A 185 13.07 -11.35 24.14
CA VAL A 185 12.80 -11.48 22.70
C VAL A 185 11.63 -12.43 22.45
N THR A 186 11.55 -13.55 23.17
CA THR A 186 10.41 -14.49 23.14
C THR A 186 9.08 -13.80 23.44
N SER A 187 8.98 -13.14 24.61
CA SER A 187 7.75 -12.42 24.98
C SER A 187 7.39 -11.36 23.95
N ASN A 188 8.39 -10.62 23.46
CA ASN A 188 8.19 -9.58 22.46
C ASN A 188 7.63 -10.14 21.15
N THR A 189 8.17 -11.26 20.66
CA THR A 189 7.68 -11.93 19.44
C THR A 189 6.26 -12.44 19.60
N ILE A 190 5.94 -13.06 20.75
CA ILE A 190 4.58 -13.51 21.08
C ILE A 190 3.60 -12.33 21.04
N LEU A 191 3.91 -11.24 21.74
CA LEU A 191 3.02 -10.09 21.84
C LEU A 191 2.92 -9.31 20.51
N SER A 192 4.02 -9.24 19.75
CA SER A 192 4.02 -8.60 18.44
C SER A 192 3.25 -9.40 17.39
N SER A 193 3.14 -10.73 17.55
CA SER A 193 2.31 -11.57 16.66
C SER A 193 0.81 -11.24 16.74
N ALA A 194 0.37 -10.62 17.85
CA ALA A 194 -1.00 -10.11 18.02
C ALA A 194 -1.35 -8.96 17.05
N SER A 195 -0.34 -8.37 16.39
CA SER A 195 -0.56 -7.36 15.35
C SER A 195 -1.43 -7.86 14.20
N SER A 196 -1.37 -9.15 13.86
CA SER A 196 -2.23 -9.78 12.84
C SER A 196 -3.71 -9.77 13.26
N LEU A 197 -3.99 -10.08 14.53
CA LEU A 197 -5.32 -10.01 15.11
C LEU A 197 -5.83 -8.57 15.20
N PHE A 198 -5.01 -7.63 15.68
CA PHE A 198 -5.38 -6.22 15.69
C PHE A 198 -5.63 -5.69 14.27
N THR A 199 -4.81 -6.08 13.29
CA THR A 199 -5.01 -5.69 11.90
C THR A 199 -6.33 -6.21 11.36
N PHE A 200 -6.68 -7.46 11.65
CA PHE A 200 -7.98 -8.02 11.28
C PHE A 200 -9.13 -7.21 11.90
N LEU A 201 -9.10 -6.93 13.21
CA LEU A 201 -10.14 -6.16 13.90
C LEU A 201 -10.27 -4.73 13.38
N VAL A 202 -9.14 -4.03 13.19
CA VAL A 202 -9.12 -2.65 12.69
C VAL A 202 -9.55 -2.61 11.22
N SER A 203 -9.20 -3.60 10.40
CA SER A 203 -9.66 -3.70 9.01
C SER A 203 -11.18 -3.93 8.91
N LEU A 204 -11.75 -4.74 9.81
CA LEU A 204 -13.20 -4.91 9.90
C LEU A 204 -13.90 -3.59 10.25
N ALA A 205 -13.34 -2.83 11.20
CA ALA A 205 -13.92 -1.57 11.65
C ALA A 205 -13.79 -0.41 10.65
N PHE A 206 -12.62 -0.26 10.00
CA PHE A 206 -12.30 0.94 9.21
C PHE A 206 -12.28 0.75 7.69
N LEU A 207 -12.09 -0.48 7.21
CA LEU A 207 -12.09 -0.84 5.78
C LEU A 207 -13.39 -1.51 5.34
N GLY A 208 -14.25 -1.92 6.28
CA GLY A 208 -15.49 -2.63 5.97
C GLY A 208 -15.23 -4.03 5.40
N GLU A 209 -14.11 -4.67 5.75
CA GLU A 209 -13.86 -6.06 5.35
C GLU A 209 -14.98 -6.97 5.87
N LYS A 210 -15.44 -7.93 5.05
CA LYS A 210 -16.45 -8.90 5.51
C LYS A 210 -15.88 -9.79 6.61
N PHE A 211 -16.55 -9.81 7.77
CA PHE A 211 -16.24 -10.76 8.83
C PHE A 211 -16.52 -12.18 8.35
N THR A 212 -15.59 -13.09 8.60
CA THR A 212 -15.76 -14.52 8.32
C THR A 212 -15.06 -15.29 9.42
N TRP A 213 -15.75 -16.29 9.99
CA TRP A 213 -15.19 -17.16 11.03
C TRP A 213 -13.89 -17.83 10.60
N ILE A 214 -13.79 -18.21 9.31
CA ILE A 214 -12.59 -18.78 8.73
C ILE A 214 -11.40 -17.82 8.85
N LYS A 215 -11.56 -16.54 8.50
CA LYS A 215 -10.49 -15.54 8.66
C LYS A 215 -10.06 -15.39 10.11
N LEU A 216 -11.02 -15.31 11.05
CA LEU A 216 -10.71 -15.18 12.47
C LEU A 216 -9.95 -16.40 13.01
N VAL A 217 -10.45 -17.61 12.77
CA VAL A 217 -9.79 -18.87 13.18
C VAL A 217 -8.41 -18.97 12.56
N SER A 218 -8.27 -18.57 11.29
CA SER A 218 -6.99 -18.63 10.59
C SER A 218 -5.96 -17.66 11.16
N VAL A 219 -6.36 -16.42 11.49
CA VAL A 219 -5.48 -15.45 12.16
C VAL A 219 -5.07 -15.93 13.54
N LEU A 220 -6.00 -16.50 14.32
CA LEU A 220 -5.70 -17.10 15.63
C LEU A 220 -4.75 -18.29 15.50
N LEU A 221 -4.87 -19.08 14.43
CA LEU A 221 -3.99 -20.21 14.16
C LEU A 221 -2.57 -19.76 13.77
N CYS A 222 -2.42 -18.71 12.96
CA CYS A 222 -1.12 -18.09 12.68
C CYS A 222 -0.45 -17.56 13.96
N MET A 223 -1.24 -16.90 14.81
CA MET A 223 -0.77 -16.39 16.10
C MET A 223 -0.34 -17.55 17.02
N ALA A 224 -1.17 -18.59 17.14
CA ALA A 224 -0.86 -19.78 17.94
C ALA A 224 0.41 -20.49 17.46
N GLY A 225 0.59 -20.65 16.14
CA GLY A 225 1.80 -21.24 15.58
C GLY A 225 3.06 -20.44 15.91
N THR A 226 2.99 -19.11 15.83
CA THR A 226 4.09 -18.22 16.23
C THR A 226 4.42 -18.35 17.73
N ILE A 227 3.40 -18.49 18.58
CA ILE A 227 3.57 -18.70 20.03
C ILE A 227 4.26 -20.04 20.32
N ILE A 228 3.86 -21.12 19.64
CA ILE A 228 4.45 -22.45 19.84
C ILE A 228 5.95 -22.43 19.52
N VAL A 229 6.34 -21.85 18.39
CA VAL A 229 7.77 -21.73 18.01
C VAL A 229 8.53 -20.87 19.01
N SER A 230 7.98 -19.72 19.39
CA SER A 230 8.64 -18.82 20.33
C SER A 230 8.88 -19.46 21.71
N LEU A 231 7.93 -20.29 22.18
CA LEU A 231 8.10 -21.07 23.41
C LEU A 231 9.11 -22.22 23.27
N GLY A 232 9.23 -22.81 22.08
CA GLY A 232 10.27 -23.78 21.73
C GLY A 232 11.66 -23.19 21.93
N ASP A 233 11.91 -22.03 21.32
CA ASP A 233 13.19 -21.29 21.43
C ASP A 233 13.55 -20.91 22.87
N SER A 234 12.54 -20.53 23.66
CA SER A 234 12.70 -20.15 25.06
C SER A 234 13.21 -21.29 25.95
N SER A 235 12.93 -22.54 25.58
CA SER A 235 13.36 -23.71 26.36
C SER A 235 14.88 -23.89 26.39
N ASN A 236 15.61 -23.38 25.38
CA ASN A 236 17.07 -23.30 25.35
C ASN A 236 17.63 -22.12 26.18
N SER A 237 16.82 -21.09 26.40
CA SER A 237 17.25 -19.80 26.96
C SER A 237 16.64 -19.51 28.35
N LYS A 238 16.47 -20.56 29.17
CA LYS A 238 15.90 -20.47 30.54
C LYS A 238 16.62 -19.49 31.46
N ASN A 239 17.84 -19.06 31.13
CA ASN A 239 18.60 -18.03 31.85
C ASN A 239 18.18 -16.58 31.52
N LEU A 240 17.39 -16.33 30.47
CA LEU A 240 17.11 -14.97 29.97
C LEU A 240 15.97 -14.24 30.71
N ARG A 241 15.08 -14.98 31.39
CA ARG A 241 13.97 -14.39 32.18
C ARG A 241 14.44 -13.63 33.42
N ILE A 242 15.69 -13.83 33.85
CA ILE A 242 16.29 -13.22 35.04
C ILE A 242 16.84 -11.80 34.75
N ILE A 243 16.98 -11.41 33.46
CA ILE A 243 17.67 -10.19 33.04
C ILE A 243 16.71 -8.99 32.78
N ALA A 244 15.40 -9.24 32.64
CA ALA A 244 14.42 -8.18 32.36
C ALA A 244 14.16 -7.33 33.62
N SER A 245 14.64 -6.07 33.64
CA SER A 245 14.44 -5.17 34.80
C SER A 245 12.96 -4.82 35.05
N ASN A 246 12.12 -4.78 34.00
CA ASN A 246 10.69 -4.55 34.12
C ASN A 246 9.89 -5.23 32.98
N PRO A 247 9.63 -6.55 33.07
CA PRO A 247 9.00 -7.31 31.98
C PRO A 247 7.59 -6.83 31.66
N VAL A 248 6.82 -6.39 32.65
CA VAL A 248 5.43 -5.91 32.45
C VAL A 248 5.41 -4.66 31.56
N LEU A 249 6.32 -3.71 31.80
CA LEU A 249 6.42 -2.52 30.96
C LEU A 249 6.78 -2.89 29.52
N GLY A 250 7.73 -3.82 29.34
CA GLY A 250 8.12 -4.30 28.01
C GLY A 250 6.97 -4.99 27.28
N ASP A 251 6.18 -5.79 27.98
CA ASP A 251 5.03 -6.50 27.41
C ASP A 251 3.92 -5.53 26.97
N ILE A 252 3.62 -4.51 27.79
CA ILE A 252 2.67 -3.43 27.43
C ILE A 252 3.15 -2.68 26.18
N LEU A 253 4.45 -2.36 26.10
CA LEU A 253 5.03 -1.66 24.96
C LEU A 253 4.98 -2.50 23.68
N ALA A 254 5.21 -3.82 23.78
CA ALA A 254 5.11 -4.73 22.63
C ALA A 254 3.66 -4.81 22.09
N LEU A 255 2.67 -4.90 22.98
CA LEU A 255 1.25 -4.85 22.58
C LEU A 255 0.85 -3.51 21.98
N LEU A 256 1.35 -2.42 22.54
CA LEU A 256 1.11 -1.07 22.02
C LEU A 256 1.71 -0.90 20.63
N SER A 257 2.91 -1.45 20.40
CA SER A 257 3.52 -1.49 19.07
C SER A 257 2.65 -2.25 18.08
N ALA A 258 2.19 -3.45 18.44
CA ALA A 258 1.32 -4.27 17.60
C ALA A 258 0.02 -3.52 17.21
N ALA A 259 -0.56 -2.77 18.14
CA ALA A 259 -1.75 -1.96 17.90
C ALA A 259 -1.47 -0.77 16.95
N PHE A 260 -0.38 -0.02 17.17
CA PHE A 260 -0.01 1.08 16.27
C PHE A 260 0.36 0.60 14.88
N TYR A 261 1.05 -0.54 14.77
CA TYR A 261 1.35 -1.17 13.49
C TYR A 261 0.06 -1.53 12.74
N ALA A 262 -0.91 -2.15 13.41
CA ALA A 262 -2.22 -2.47 12.81
C ALA A 262 -2.97 -1.23 12.30
N ILE A 263 -2.93 -0.12 13.05
CA ILE A 263 -3.48 1.17 12.61
C ILE A 263 -2.73 1.67 11.38
N TYR A 264 -1.39 1.64 11.39
CA TYR A 264 -0.55 2.04 10.26
C TYR A 264 -0.88 1.26 8.97
N VAL A 265 -0.93 -0.08 9.03
CA VAL A 265 -1.25 -0.92 7.86
C VAL A 265 -2.63 -0.57 7.31
N THR A 266 -3.60 -0.39 8.21
CA THR A 266 -4.98 -0.06 7.84
C THR A 266 -5.06 1.33 7.20
N LEU A 267 -4.36 2.32 7.76
CA LEU A 267 -4.34 3.68 7.22
C LEU A 267 -3.68 3.73 5.84
N ILE A 268 -2.63 2.96 5.58
CA ILE A 268 -2.05 2.82 4.24
C ILE A 268 -3.13 2.36 3.27
N ARG A 269 -3.83 1.27 3.57
CA ARG A 269 -4.84 0.73 2.65
C ARG A 269 -6.04 1.66 2.47
N LYS A 270 -6.44 2.38 3.53
CA LYS A 270 -7.57 3.32 3.50
C LYS A 270 -7.24 4.62 2.75
N GLN A 271 -6.05 5.17 2.97
CA GLN A 271 -5.66 6.49 2.46
C GLN A 271 -4.83 6.41 1.17
N LEU A 272 -4.45 5.23 0.67
CA LEU A 272 -3.75 5.04 -0.59
C LEU A 272 -4.44 3.96 -1.45
N PRO A 273 -5.69 4.17 -1.89
CA PRO A 273 -6.39 3.18 -2.72
C PRO A 273 -5.72 3.03 -4.10
N ASP A 274 -5.48 1.78 -4.52
CA ASP A 274 -4.81 1.44 -5.79
C ASP A 274 -5.78 1.29 -6.99
N ASN A 275 -7.11 1.33 -6.74
CA ASN A 275 -8.13 0.82 -7.67
C ASN A 275 -9.21 1.80 -8.13
N ASP A 276 -9.21 3.04 -7.65
CA ASP A 276 -10.22 4.01 -8.08
C ASP A 276 -9.61 4.89 -9.19
N GLU A 277 -9.97 4.62 -10.45
CA GLU A 277 -9.62 5.45 -11.61
C GLU A 277 -9.98 6.93 -11.39
N LYS A 278 -11.00 7.20 -10.56
CA LYS A 278 -11.44 8.55 -10.15
C LYS A 278 -10.51 9.21 -9.11
N SER A 279 -9.75 8.42 -8.35
CA SER A 279 -8.94 8.91 -7.23
C SER A 279 -7.49 9.21 -7.59
N GLY A 280 -7.04 8.78 -8.79
CA GLY A 280 -5.69 8.94 -9.34
C GLY A 280 -4.63 8.04 -8.72
N HIS A 281 -3.49 7.89 -9.39
CA HIS A 281 -2.42 6.99 -8.94
C HIS A 281 -1.57 7.62 -7.83
N ALA A 282 -1.60 7.03 -6.65
CA ALA A 282 -0.73 7.39 -5.53
C ALA A 282 0.63 6.70 -5.67
N SER A 283 1.72 7.47 -5.65
CA SER A 283 3.07 6.89 -5.67
C SER A 283 3.46 6.41 -4.27
N MET A 284 3.53 5.09 -4.09
CA MET A 284 3.98 4.45 -2.85
C MET A 284 5.38 4.93 -2.44
N ALA A 285 6.27 5.14 -3.41
CA ALA A 285 7.62 5.65 -3.16
C ALA A 285 7.59 7.08 -2.61
N GLN A 286 6.74 7.97 -3.15
CA GLN A 286 6.62 9.33 -2.62
C GLN A 286 6.06 9.33 -1.20
N PHE A 287 5.07 8.48 -0.93
CA PHE A 287 4.55 8.30 0.42
C PHE A 287 5.66 7.91 1.40
N LEU A 288 6.45 6.87 1.08
CA LEU A 288 7.55 6.44 1.95
C LEU A 288 8.61 7.54 2.08
N GLY A 289 8.91 8.27 1.00
CA GLY A 289 9.82 9.41 1.03
C GLY A 289 9.40 10.50 2.01
N PHE A 290 8.13 10.94 1.94
CA PHE A 290 7.58 11.92 2.87
C PHE A 290 7.44 11.35 4.29
N LEU A 291 7.10 10.06 4.45
CA LEU A 291 7.09 9.36 5.73
C LEU A 291 8.47 9.48 6.41
N GLY A 292 9.54 9.18 5.66
CA GLY A 292 10.93 9.34 6.10
C GLY A 292 11.28 10.78 6.48
N LEU A 293 10.90 11.74 5.64
CA LEU A 293 11.12 13.17 5.90
C LEU A 293 10.46 13.61 7.21
N PHE A 294 9.19 13.27 7.42
CA PHE A 294 8.48 13.64 8.65
C PHE A 294 9.02 12.91 9.87
N ASN A 295 9.43 11.65 9.73
CA ASN A 295 10.09 10.93 10.81
C ASN A 295 11.41 11.63 11.20
N VAL A 296 12.24 12.01 10.23
CA VAL A 296 13.47 12.75 10.53
C VAL A 296 13.13 14.07 11.22
N LEU A 297 12.17 14.86 10.73
CA LEU A 297 11.83 16.15 11.31
C LEU A 297 11.25 16.06 12.72
N ILE A 298 10.29 15.15 12.94
CA ILE A 298 9.60 14.99 14.22
C ILE A 298 10.55 14.44 15.30
N PHE A 299 11.46 13.53 14.92
CA PHE A 299 12.33 12.85 15.87
C PHE A 299 13.76 13.40 15.92
N LEU A 300 14.09 14.38 15.08
CA LEU A 300 15.34 15.14 15.17
C LEU A 300 15.56 15.74 16.58
N PRO A 301 14.57 16.38 17.24
CA PRO A 301 14.77 16.92 18.59
C PRO A 301 15.11 15.83 19.61
N VAL A 302 14.45 14.68 19.51
CA VAL A 302 14.71 13.52 20.38
C VAL A 302 16.13 13.01 20.17
N ALA A 303 16.53 12.79 18.91
CA ALA A 303 17.88 12.37 18.56
C ALA A 303 18.95 13.38 19.03
N LEU A 304 18.69 14.68 18.93
CA LEU A 304 19.59 15.73 19.41
C LEU A 304 19.74 15.69 20.94
N ILE A 305 18.65 15.50 21.69
CA ILE A 305 18.70 15.37 23.15
C ILE A 305 19.52 14.13 23.55
N LEU A 306 19.31 13.00 22.88
CA LEU A 306 20.06 11.75 23.12
C LEU A 306 21.57 11.90 22.81
N ASN A 307 21.91 12.64 21.75
CA ASN A 307 23.29 12.91 21.38
C ASN A 307 23.98 13.88 22.37
N VAL A 308 23.28 14.93 22.80
CA VAL A 308 23.81 15.93 23.77
C VAL A 308 24.00 15.32 25.15
N THR A 309 23.09 14.44 25.58
CA THR A 309 23.19 13.73 26.87
C THR A 309 24.27 12.64 26.90
N LYS A 310 24.99 12.41 25.78
CA LYS A 310 26.01 11.35 25.60
C LYS A 310 25.49 9.94 25.90
N LEU A 311 24.17 9.75 25.98
CA LEU A 311 23.55 8.44 26.11
C LEU A 311 23.77 7.62 24.83
N GLU A 312 23.85 8.28 23.67
CA GLU A 312 24.11 7.65 22.37
C GLU A 312 25.03 8.53 21.53
N SER A 313 26.34 8.28 21.55
CA SER A 313 27.29 9.06 20.77
C SER A 313 27.43 8.51 19.34
N LEU A 314 27.26 9.38 18.34
CA LEU A 314 27.53 9.06 16.93
C LEU A 314 29.01 8.71 16.66
N ASN A 315 29.92 9.16 17.53
CA ASN A 315 31.37 8.92 17.38
C ASN A 315 31.80 7.48 17.68
N THR A 316 30.90 6.66 18.22
CA THR A 316 31.18 5.25 18.57
C THR A 316 31.00 4.29 17.38
N LEU A 317 30.52 4.79 16.22
CA LEU A 317 30.26 3.97 15.04
C LEU A 317 31.54 3.68 14.25
N SER A 318 31.92 2.42 14.19
CA SER A 318 32.91 1.92 13.25
C SER A 318 32.40 2.05 11.81
N TRP A 319 33.31 2.26 10.84
CA TRP A 319 32.97 2.29 9.41
C TRP A 319 32.29 1.00 8.94
N LYS A 320 32.65 -0.14 9.54
CA LYS A 320 31.99 -1.44 9.26
C LYS A 320 30.53 -1.45 9.74
N GLN A 321 30.28 -0.98 10.96
CA GLN A 321 28.92 -0.91 11.52
C GLN A 321 28.06 0.08 10.75
N PHE A 322 28.62 1.24 10.41
CA PHE A 322 27.95 2.22 9.56
C PHE A 322 27.56 1.61 8.20
N GLY A 323 28.48 0.93 7.53
CA GLY A 323 28.20 0.22 6.26
C GLY A 323 27.11 -0.85 6.39
N LEU A 324 27.11 -1.64 7.48
CA LEU A 324 26.09 -2.64 7.75
C LEU A 324 24.71 -2.01 8.03
N ILE A 325 24.65 -0.90 8.77
CA ILE A 325 23.40 -0.18 9.05
C ILE A 325 22.83 0.41 7.78
N ILE A 326 23.66 1.03 6.93
CA ILE A 326 23.22 1.58 5.65
C ILE A 326 22.77 0.47 4.71
N GLY A 327 23.53 -0.62 4.60
CA GLY A 327 23.18 -1.77 3.77
C GLY A 327 21.86 -2.42 4.22
N LYS A 328 21.71 -2.66 5.52
CA LYS A 328 20.46 -3.12 6.14
C LYS A 328 19.34 -2.14 5.84
N GLY A 329 19.50 -0.85 6.12
CA GLY A 329 18.43 0.12 5.90
C GLY A 329 18.03 0.27 4.43
N LEU A 330 18.93 0.09 3.47
CA LEU A 330 18.60 0.08 2.04
C LEU A 330 17.80 -1.17 1.64
N LEU A 331 18.19 -2.36 2.09
CA LEU A 331 17.51 -3.60 1.72
C LEU A 331 16.21 -3.82 2.53
N ASP A 332 16.29 -3.63 3.83
CA ASP A 332 15.22 -3.89 4.78
C ASP A 332 14.20 -2.75 4.79
N ASN A 333 14.63 -1.50 5.00
CA ASN A 333 13.67 -0.40 5.09
C ASN A 333 13.27 0.09 3.70
N VAL A 334 14.23 0.55 2.88
CA VAL A 334 13.90 1.15 1.59
C VAL A 334 13.22 0.14 0.68
N LEU A 335 13.88 -0.98 0.36
CA LEU A 335 13.32 -1.97 -0.57
C LEU A 335 12.18 -2.80 0.05
N SER A 336 12.40 -3.44 1.20
CA SER A 336 11.39 -4.35 1.78
C SER A 336 10.11 -3.60 2.16
N ASP A 337 10.17 -2.45 2.84
CA ASP A 337 8.93 -1.75 3.24
C ASP A 337 8.14 -1.20 2.03
N TYR A 338 8.82 -0.90 0.91
CA TYR A 338 8.15 -0.59 -0.36
C TYR A 338 7.41 -1.80 -0.93
N LEU A 339 8.07 -2.96 -0.99
CA LEU A 339 7.44 -4.21 -1.45
C LEU A 339 6.29 -4.62 -0.54
N TRP A 340 6.48 -4.48 0.77
CA TRP A 340 5.48 -4.78 1.78
C TRP A 340 4.25 -3.89 1.63
N ALA A 341 4.43 -2.59 1.51
CA ALA A 341 3.30 -1.68 1.36
C ALA A 341 2.57 -1.90 0.03
N LYS A 342 3.29 -2.21 -1.06
CA LYS A 342 2.66 -2.68 -2.29
C LYS A 342 1.89 -3.98 -2.11
N ALA A 343 2.43 -4.94 -1.35
CA ALA A 343 1.72 -6.18 -1.05
C ALA A 343 0.42 -5.93 -0.28
N VAL A 344 0.45 -4.99 0.68
CA VAL A 344 -0.73 -4.56 1.44
C VAL A 344 -1.79 -3.99 0.50
N LEU A 345 -1.42 -3.24 -0.54
CA LEU A 345 -2.37 -2.70 -1.54
C LEU A 345 -2.85 -3.74 -2.58
N LEU A 346 -2.02 -4.74 -2.90
CA LEU A 346 -2.36 -5.80 -3.86
C LEU A 346 -3.19 -6.95 -3.25
N THR A 347 -3.11 -7.15 -1.94
CA THR A 347 -3.83 -8.21 -1.22
C THR A 347 -4.91 -7.62 -0.31
N THR A 348 -4.85 -7.90 0.99
CA THR A 348 -5.60 -7.23 2.05
C THR A 348 -4.68 -6.99 3.23
N THR A 349 -5.04 -6.07 4.13
CA THR A 349 -4.20 -5.78 5.33
C THR A 349 -4.07 -7.02 6.21
N THR A 350 -5.13 -7.83 6.30
CA THR A 350 -5.13 -9.10 7.04
C THR A 350 -4.22 -10.15 6.39
N VAL A 351 -4.28 -10.34 5.07
CA VAL A 351 -3.41 -11.29 4.35
C VAL A 351 -1.95 -10.87 4.47
N ALA A 352 -1.66 -9.57 4.30
CA ALA A 352 -0.29 -9.07 4.37
C ALA A 352 0.34 -9.25 5.76
N THR A 353 -0.38 -8.90 6.83
CA THR A 353 0.15 -9.02 8.19
C THR A 353 0.23 -10.46 8.68
N ALA A 354 -0.78 -11.29 8.40
CA ALA A 354 -0.69 -12.71 8.69
C ALA A 354 0.37 -13.41 7.82
N GLY A 355 0.58 -12.97 6.59
CA GLY A 355 1.59 -13.53 5.68
C GLY A 355 3.02 -13.31 6.14
N LEU A 356 3.28 -12.28 6.95
CA LEU A 356 4.59 -12.12 7.60
C LEU A 356 4.92 -13.27 8.55
N THR A 357 3.91 -13.98 9.09
CA THR A 357 4.16 -15.15 9.95
C THR A 357 4.79 -16.32 9.21
N ILE A 358 4.78 -16.34 7.86
CA ILE A 358 5.53 -17.32 7.04
C ILE A 358 7.04 -17.27 7.32
N GLN A 359 7.53 -16.20 7.94
CA GLN A 359 8.90 -16.17 8.46
C GLN A 359 9.21 -17.34 9.40
N VAL A 360 8.23 -17.80 10.19
CA VAL A 360 8.37 -18.92 11.13
C VAL A 360 8.73 -20.23 10.41
N PRO A 361 7.91 -20.75 9.46
CA PRO A 361 8.30 -21.94 8.70
C PRO A 361 9.57 -21.73 7.88
N LEU A 362 9.79 -20.53 7.33
CA LEU A 362 11.00 -20.24 6.54
C LEU A 362 12.26 -20.33 7.39
N ALA A 363 12.25 -19.79 8.62
CA ALA A 363 13.35 -19.88 9.55
C ALA A 363 13.65 -21.33 9.93
N ALA A 364 12.63 -22.13 10.26
CA ALA A 364 12.82 -23.56 10.58
C ALA A 364 13.45 -24.35 9.43
N ILE A 365 13.07 -24.05 8.18
CA ILE A 365 13.69 -24.66 6.98
C ILE A 365 15.16 -24.25 6.88
N VAL A 366 15.47 -22.97 7.05
CA VAL A 366 16.84 -22.45 6.99
C VAL A 366 17.71 -23.09 8.07
N ASP A 367 17.22 -23.20 9.31
CA ASP A 367 17.96 -23.84 10.40
C ASP A 367 18.25 -25.31 10.12
N THR A 368 17.29 -26.04 9.55
CA THR A 368 17.46 -27.44 9.14
C THR A 368 18.55 -27.58 8.06
N ILE A 369 18.57 -26.66 7.09
CA ILE A 369 19.57 -26.66 6.01
C ILE A 369 20.97 -26.34 6.54
N ILE A 370 21.08 -25.46 7.54
CA ILE A 370 22.35 -25.09 8.19
C ILE A 370 22.90 -26.25 9.06
N GLY A 371 22.11 -27.30 9.28
CA GLY A 371 22.50 -28.47 10.07
C GLY A 371 22.22 -28.33 11.57
N ASN A 372 21.49 -27.27 11.97
CA ASN A 372 20.86 -27.25 13.28
C ASN A 372 19.69 -28.23 13.26
N SER A 373 19.40 -28.89 14.38
CA SER A 373 18.19 -29.71 14.52
C SER A 373 17.10 -28.85 15.15
N PRO A 374 16.11 -28.34 14.38
CA PRO A 374 15.00 -27.61 14.98
C PRO A 374 14.23 -28.53 15.92
N HIS A 375 13.63 -27.93 16.95
CA HIS A 375 12.81 -28.67 17.88
C HIS A 375 11.49 -29.08 17.22
N LEU A 376 10.84 -30.14 17.73
CA LEU A 376 9.52 -30.57 17.23
C LEU A 376 8.46 -29.46 17.35
N MET A 377 8.63 -28.54 18.29
CA MET A 377 7.76 -27.37 18.47
C MET A 377 7.86 -26.41 17.27
N ASP A 378 9.03 -26.28 16.66
CA ASP A 378 9.26 -25.36 15.54
C ASP A 378 8.52 -25.87 14.30
N TYR A 379 8.58 -27.18 14.06
CA TYR A 379 7.81 -27.84 13.00
C TYR A 379 6.30 -27.76 13.26
N LEU A 380 5.85 -28.00 14.50
CA LEU A 380 4.42 -27.94 14.83
C LEU A 380 3.86 -26.52 14.65
N GLY A 381 4.60 -25.50 15.11
CA GLY A 381 4.24 -24.10 14.94
C GLY A 381 4.28 -23.67 13.47
N ALA A 382 5.28 -24.10 12.71
CA ALA A 382 5.39 -23.89 11.26
C ALA A 382 4.18 -24.44 10.49
N VAL A 383 3.75 -25.67 10.81
CA VAL A 383 2.56 -26.28 10.19
C VAL A 383 1.30 -25.51 10.56
N ALA A 384 1.13 -25.11 11.83
CA ALA A 384 -0.01 -24.31 12.26
C ALA A 384 -0.08 -22.96 11.51
N VAL A 385 1.06 -22.27 11.36
CA VAL A 385 1.16 -21.02 10.57
C VAL A 385 0.76 -21.26 9.12
N MET A 386 1.26 -22.32 8.48
CA MET A 386 0.94 -22.61 7.07
C MET A 386 -0.54 -22.89 6.86
N ILE A 387 -1.18 -23.64 7.77
CA ILE A 387 -2.63 -23.90 7.72
C ILE A 387 -3.42 -22.60 7.92
N GLY A 388 -3.02 -21.79 8.91
CA GLY A 388 -3.65 -20.49 9.14
C GLY A 388 -3.52 -19.58 7.92
N PHE A 389 -2.33 -19.45 7.36
CA PHE A 389 -2.11 -18.63 6.17
C PHE A 389 -2.94 -19.12 4.98
N ALA A 390 -2.97 -20.43 4.71
CA ALA A 390 -3.83 -20.99 3.68
C ALA A 390 -5.31 -20.65 3.90
N GLY A 391 -5.81 -20.76 5.13
CA GLY A 391 -7.20 -20.45 5.50
C GLY A 391 -7.60 -18.99 5.26
N ILE A 392 -6.70 -18.02 5.47
CA ILE A 392 -6.95 -16.59 5.17
C ILE A 392 -7.10 -16.35 3.67
N ASN A 393 -6.38 -17.13 2.86
CA ASN A 393 -6.36 -17.00 1.40
C ASN A 393 -7.54 -17.69 0.70
N ILE A 394 -8.33 -18.51 1.41
CA ILE A 394 -9.54 -19.13 0.84
C ILE A 394 -10.61 -18.04 0.68
N PRO A 395 -11.12 -17.80 -0.54
CA PRO A 395 -12.12 -16.78 -0.76
C PRO A 395 -13.44 -17.19 -0.08
N SER A 396 -14.06 -16.23 0.59
CA SER A 396 -15.22 -16.46 1.47
C SER A 396 -16.50 -16.87 0.73
N ASP A 397 -16.50 -16.77 -0.60
CA ASP A 397 -17.57 -17.20 -1.50
C ASP A 397 -17.70 -18.73 -1.58
N VAL A 398 -16.62 -19.50 -1.38
CA VAL A 398 -16.65 -20.98 -1.42
C VAL A 398 -17.53 -21.56 -0.31
N PHE A 399 -17.48 -20.98 0.89
CA PHE A 399 -18.26 -21.45 2.04
C PHE A 399 -19.68 -20.88 2.09
N CYS A 400 -19.87 -19.63 1.66
CA CYS A 400 -21.23 -19.09 1.50
C CYS A 400 -22.02 -19.90 0.49
N ARG A 401 -21.40 -20.24 -0.65
CA ARG A 401 -22.03 -21.09 -1.67
C ARG A 401 -22.33 -22.49 -1.14
N SER A 402 -21.43 -23.09 -0.36
CA SER A 402 -21.67 -24.39 0.29
C SER A 402 -22.86 -24.33 1.26
N LYS A 403 -22.93 -23.30 2.12
CA LYS A 403 -24.01 -23.16 3.10
C LYS A 403 -25.35 -22.87 2.43
N GLU A 404 -25.35 -22.09 1.35
CA GLU A 404 -26.54 -21.79 0.54
C GLU A 404 -27.04 -23.04 -0.19
N THR A 405 -26.15 -23.84 -0.80
CA THR A 405 -26.52 -25.15 -1.39
C THR A 405 -27.03 -26.15 -0.35
N THR A 406 -26.49 -26.15 0.88
CA THR A 406 -26.99 -27.03 1.95
C THR A 406 -28.39 -26.60 2.42
N ILE A 407 -28.65 -25.30 2.54
CA ILE A 407 -29.96 -24.77 2.91
C ILE A 407 -30.99 -25.00 1.78
N GLU A 408 -30.59 -24.87 0.51
CA GLU A 408 -31.44 -25.22 -0.63
C GLU A 408 -31.81 -26.71 -0.63
N LEU A 409 -30.84 -27.60 -0.44
CA LEU A 409 -31.08 -29.05 -0.35
C LEU A 409 -31.96 -29.44 0.85
N GLU A 410 -31.81 -28.78 2.00
CA GLU A 410 -32.64 -29.04 3.18
C GLU A 410 -34.07 -28.51 3.00
N ASN A 411 -34.24 -27.33 2.40
CA ASN A 411 -35.57 -26.79 2.08
C ASN A 411 -36.29 -27.62 1.00
N GLU A 412 -35.55 -28.17 0.03
CA GLU A 412 -36.09 -29.06 -1.01
C GLU A 412 -36.56 -30.39 -0.41
N ASN A 413 -35.79 -30.97 0.51
CA ASN A 413 -36.21 -32.18 1.26
C ASN A 413 -37.46 -31.93 2.13
N ILE A 414 -37.58 -30.76 2.77
CA ILE A 414 -38.76 -30.41 3.57
C ILE A 414 -40.00 -30.22 2.68
N THR A 415 -39.84 -29.64 1.48
CA THR A 415 -40.96 -29.47 0.54
C THR A 415 -41.42 -30.79 -0.03
N LEU A 416 -40.52 -31.72 -0.35
CA LEU A 416 -40.87 -33.07 -0.79
C LEU A 416 -41.58 -33.88 0.31
N ALA A 417 -41.09 -33.81 1.55
CA ALA A 417 -41.71 -34.49 2.69
C ALA A 417 -43.13 -33.96 2.99
N ASN A 418 -43.39 -32.67 2.77
CA ASN A 418 -44.72 -32.08 2.93
C ASN A 418 -45.69 -32.44 1.78
N GLN A 419 -45.18 -32.72 0.58
CA GLN A 419 -46.02 -33.18 -0.55
C GLN A 419 -46.52 -34.61 -0.37
N GLU A 420 -45.74 -35.51 0.24
CA GLU A 420 -46.18 -36.89 0.55
C GLU A 420 -47.28 -36.97 1.63
N HIS A 421 -47.47 -35.92 2.44
CA HIS A 421 -48.49 -35.87 3.49
C HIS A 421 -49.78 -35.12 3.12
N THR A 422 -49.97 -34.74 1.85
CA THR A 422 -51.24 -34.14 1.41
C THR A 422 -52.24 -35.26 1.09
N PRO A 423 -53.39 -35.36 1.78
CA PRO A 423 -54.40 -36.36 1.44
C PRO A 423 -54.98 -36.06 0.05
N LEU A 424 -55.03 -37.06 -0.82
CA LEU A 424 -55.69 -36.98 -2.13
C LEU A 424 -57.13 -36.45 -1.96
N PRO A 425 -57.60 -35.51 -2.80
CA PRO A 425 -58.98 -35.07 -2.75
C PRO A 425 -59.89 -36.23 -3.14
N LEU A 426 -60.88 -36.54 -2.29
CA LEU A 426 -61.96 -37.47 -2.57
C LEU A 426 -62.64 -37.08 -3.89
N GLN A 427 -62.58 -37.99 -4.85
CA GLN A 427 -63.18 -37.84 -6.18
C GLN A 427 -64.71 -37.92 -6.03
N GLU A 428 -65.39 -36.78 -6.12
CA GLU A 428 -66.85 -36.70 -6.22
C GLU A 428 -67.32 -37.40 -7.51
N THR A 429 -68.00 -38.53 -7.34
CA THR A 429 -68.74 -39.21 -8.40
C THR A 429 -69.98 -38.41 -8.76
N ILE A 430 -69.99 -37.83 -9.96
CA ILE A 430 -71.15 -37.21 -10.61
C ILE A 430 -72.08 -38.33 -11.10
N PRO A 431 -73.39 -38.33 -10.78
CA PRO A 431 -74.32 -39.29 -11.36
C PRO A 431 -74.72 -38.81 -12.76
N ILE A 432 -74.64 -39.71 -13.73
CA ILE A 432 -75.26 -39.56 -15.06
C ILE A 432 -76.34 -40.66 -15.12
N ASP A 433 -77.55 -40.22 -15.50
CA ASP A 433 -78.85 -40.91 -15.60
C ASP A 433 -78.89 -42.45 -15.68
#